data_AF-A0A522P7W1-F1
#
_entry.id   AF-A0A522P7W1-F1
#
_cell.length_a   1.000
_cell.length_b   1.000
_cell.length_c   1.000
_cell.angle_alpha   90.00
_cell.angle_beta   90.00
_cell.angle_gamma   90.00
#
_symmetry.space_group_name_H-M   'P 1'
#
loop_
_entity.id
_entity.type
_entity.pdbx_description
1 polymer ?
#
loop_
_entity_poly.entity_id
_entity_poly.type
_entity_poly.pdbx_seq_one_letter_code
_entity_poly.pdbx_strand_id
1 'polypeptide(L)'
;MADETIRVDPVVMQGAAVSLSGAAEHLSAQLSQLNDQIGEMLGGWQGASGSAYASAWEQWHRGAHEVQLGLSMLAHLVGRAGEGYRGNEAGSAQAERAVRGG
;
A
#
# COMPACT_ATOMS: atom_id res chain seq x y z
N MET A 1 -11.59 6.66 -33.16
CA MET A 1 -11.06 6.60 -31.79
C MET A 1 -11.42 5.23 -31.26
N ALA A 2 -10.53 4.26 -31.37
CA ALA A 2 -10.79 2.93 -30.83
C ALA A 2 -10.85 3.06 -29.31
N ASP A 3 -11.95 2.57 -28.75
CA ASP A 3 -12.19 2.43 -27.32
C ASP A 3 -11.01 1.65 -26.72
N GLU A 4 -10.15 2.33 -25.96
CA GLU A 4 -9.07 1.66 -25.24
C GLU A 4 -9.71 0.96 -24.04
N THR A 5 -10.37 -0.16 -24.32
CA THR A 5 -10.95 -1.04 -23.31
C THR A 5 -9.79 -1.57 -22.47
N ILE A 6 -9.49 -0.88 -21.36
CA ILE A 6 -8.60 -1.36 -20.32
C ILE A 6 -9.23 -2.66 -19.83
N ARG A 7 -8.67 -3.80 -20.24
CA ARG A 7 -9.05 -5.11 -19.70
C ARG A 7 -8.46 -5.22 -18.30
N VAL A 8 -9.33 -4.98 -17.32
CA VAL A 8 -8.99 -5.13 -15.92
C VAL A 8 -9.33 -6.55 -15.48
N ASP A 9 -8.34 -7.29 -14.98
CA ASP A 9 -8.57 -8.57 -14.31
C ASP A 9 -8.71 -8.32 -12.80
N PRO A 10 -9.92 -8.51 -12.22
CA PRO A 10 -10.13 -8.24 -10.81
C PRO A 10 -9.34 -9.17 -9.87
N VAL A 11 -8.96 -10.37 -10.33
CA VAL A 11 -8.12 -11.30 -9.56
C VAL A 11 -6.70 -10.76 -9.45
N VAL A 12 -6.16 -10.23 -10.55
CA VAL A 12 -4.83 -9.59 -10.56
C VAL A 12 -4.82 -8.35 -9.67
N MET A 13 -5.88 -7.53 -9.70
CA MET A 13 -6.00 -6.38 -8.81
C MET A 13 -6.02 -6.80 -7.34
N GLN A 14 -6.80 -7.82 -7.00
CA GLN A 14 -6.86 -8.32 -5.62
C GLN A 14 -5.49 -8.83 -5.16
N GLY A 15 -4.76 -9.56 -6.02
CA GLY A 15 -3.41 -10.01 -5.75
C GLY A 15 -2.45 -8.84 -5.50
N ALA A 16 -2.49 -7.82 -6.36
CA ALA A 16 -1.67 -6.61 -6.20
C ALA A 16 -1.98 -5.86 -4.90
N ALA A 17 -3.25 -5.75 -4.52
CA ALA A 17 -3.67 -5.16 -3.26
C ALA A 17 -3.09 -5.92 -2.06
N VAL A 18 -3.16 -7.25 -2.06
CA VAL A 18 -2.58 -8.09 -1.00
C VAL A 18 -1.06 -7.93 -0.94
N SER A 19 -0.37 -7.94 -2.07
CA SER A 19 1.08 -7.74 -2.10
C SER A 19 1.50 -6.36 -1.58
N LEU A 20 0.77 -5.29 -1.93
CA LEU A 20 1.02 -3.95 -1.44
C LEU A 20 0.79 -3.83 0.07
N SER A 21 -0.30 -4.42 0.60
CA SER A 21 -0.54 -4.47 2.04
C SER A 21 0.58 -5.20 2.78
N GLY A 22 0.97 -6.39 2.30
CA GLY A 22 2.06 -7.15 2.90
C GLY A 22 3.41 -6.42 2.87
N ALA A 23 3.69 -5.70 1.79
CA ALA A 23 4.89 -4.85 1.70
C ALA A 23 4.85 -3.69 2.70
N ALA A 24 3.68 -3.05 2.89
CA ALA A 24 3.51 -1.97 3.86
C ALA A 24 3.67 -2.46 5.31
N GLU A 25 3.09 -3.62 5.64
CA GLU A 25 3.22 -4.26 6.96
C GLU A 25 4.67 -4.65 7.25
N HIS A 26 5.34 -5.28 6.29
CA HIS A 26 6.74 -5.67 6.43
C HIS A 26 7.64 -4.44 6.61
N LEU A 27 7.44 -3.39 5.81
CA LEU A 27 8.17 -2.14 5.95
C LEU A 27 7.92 -1.52 7.34
N SER A 28 6.68 -1.48 7.82
CA SER A 28 6.36 -0.97 9.16
C SER A 28 7.13 -1.72 10.24
N ALA A 29 7.20 -3.05 10.17
CA ALA A 29 7.91 -3.85 11.16
C ALA A 29 9.42 -3.55 11.16
N GLN A 30 10.02 -3.43 9.97
CA GLN A 30 11.43 -3.08 9.82
C GLN A 30 11.74 -1.67 10.34
N LEU A 31 10.87 -0.69 10.07
CA LEU A 31 11.03 0.68 10.56
C LEU A 31 10.98 0.75 12.08
N SER A 32 10.02 0.06 12.72
CA SER A 32 9.94 0.00 14.18
C SER A 32 11.20 -0.62 14.78
N GLN A 33 11.66 -1.76 14.24
CA GLN A 33 12.87 -2.43 14.72
C GLN A 33 14.11 -1.53 14.59
N LEU A 34 14.23 -0.79 13.48
CA LEU A 34 15.35 0.11 13.27
C LEU A 34 15.28 1.34 14.18
N ASN A 35 14.08 1.88 14.41
CA ASN A 35 13.87 2.99 15.34
C ASN A 35 14.34 2.62 16.77
N ASP A 36 14.05 1.41 17.23
CA ASP A 36 14.50 0.93 18.54
C ASP A 36 16.03 0.86 18.61
N GLN A 37 16.69 0.28 17.60
CA GLN A 37 18.15 0.18 17.52
C GLN A 37 18.84 1.56 17.50
N ILE A 38 18.28 2.51 16.73
CA ILE A 38 18.83 3.87 16.67
C ILE A 38 18.58 4.63 17.98
N GLY A 39 17.44 4.41 18.63
CA GLY A 39 17.16 4.95 19.96
C GLY A 39 18.21 4.53 20.99
N GLU A 40 18.57 3.24 21.02
CA GLU A 40 19.63 2.72 21.89
C GLU A 40 21.00 3.35 21.57
N MET A 41 21.36 3.40 20.29
CA MET A 41 22.63 3.99 19.84
C MET A 41 22.76 5.47 20.21
N LEU A 42 21.71 6.27 19.98
CA LEU A 42 21.69 7.69 20.28
C LEU A 42 21.68 7.98 21.79
N GLY A 43 21.16 7.05 22.60
CA GLY A 43 21.24 7.13 24.07
C GLY A 43 22.69 7.15 24.58
N GLY A 44 23.64 6.56 23.85
CA GLY A 44 25.07 6.55 24.18
C GLY A 44 25.93 7.59 23.45
N TRP A 45 25.39 8.27 22.42
CA TRP A 45 26.18 9.15 21.55
C TRP A 45 25.74 10.62 21.65
N GLN A 46 26.45 11.38 22.48
CA GLN A 46 26.20 12.83 22.69
C GLN A 46 27.19 13.74 21.96
N GLY A 47 26.82 15.01 21.81
CA GLY A 47 27.62 16.05 21.16
C GLY A 47 27.06 16.47 19.80
N ALA A 48 27.72 17.43 19.15
CA ALA A 48 27.23 18.04 17.90
C ALA A 48 26.95 17.02 16.78
N SER A 49 27.81 16.00 16.63
CA SER A 49 27.62 14.93 15.65
C SER A 49 26.40 14.04 15.97
N GLY A 50 26.15 13.76 17.25
CA GLY A 50 24.98 12.99 17.68
C GLY A 50 23.68 13.76 17.44
N SER A 51 23.66 15.06 17.74
CA SER A 51 22.50 15.92 17.44
C SER A 51 22.22 16.04 15.94
N ALA A 52 23.27 16.20 15.12
CA ALA A 52 23.13 16.26 13.66
C ALA A 52 22.58 14.93 13.10
N TYR A 53 23.09 13.80 13.57
CA TYR A 53 22.59 12.49 13.18
C TYR A 53 21.13 12.27 13.62
N ALA A 54 20.77 12.62 14.86
CA ALA A 54 19.41 12.50 15.36
C ALA A 54 18.41 13.31 14.52
N SER A 55 18.78 14.52 14.10
CA SER A 55 17.94 15.33 13.21
C SER A 55 17.80 14.74 11.81
N ALA A 56 18.89 14.21 11.24
CA ALA A 56 18.84 13.52 9.95
C ALA A 56 17.99 12.24 10.03
N TRP A 57 18.11 11.50 11.13
CA TRP A 57 17.34 10.30 11.43
C TRP A 57 15.84 10.59 11.52
N GLU A 58 15.44 11.63 12.26
CA GLU A 58 14.04 12.01 12.40
C GLU A 58 13.38 12.33 11.05
N GLN A 59 14.10 13.08 10.21
CA GLN A 59 13.63 13.42 8.86
C GLN A 59 13.48 12.17 7.98
N TRP A 60 14.47 11.28 8.02
CA TRP A 60 14.42 10.01 7.28
C TRP A 60 13.26 9.13 7.77
N HIS A 61 13.09 8.99 9.08
CA HIS A 61 12.06 8.15 9.69
C HIS A 61 10.65 8.63 9.31
N ARG A 62 10.44 9.95 9.30
CA ARG A 62 9.18 10.56 8.84
C ARG A 62 8.90 10.23 7.38
N GLY A 63 9.87 10.41 6.49
CA GLY A 63 9.72 10.08 5.08
C GLY A 63 9.47 8.58 4.84
N ALA A 64 10.08 7.71 5.63
CA ALA A 64 9.84 6.27 5.54
C ALA A 64 8.41 5.90 5.96
N HIS A 65 7.86 6.55 6.98
CA HIS A 65 6.45 6.41 7.35
C HIS A 65 5.51 6.91 6.25
N GLU A 66 5.83 7.99 5.55
CA GLU A 66 5.04 8.47 4.41
C GLU A 66 4.99 7.44 3.28
N VAL A 67 6.11 6.77 2.98
CA VAL A 67 6.15 5.67 1.99
C VAL A 67 5.28 4.50 2.44
N GLN A 68 5.40 4.08 3.71
CA GLN A 68 4.57 3.01 4.27
C GLN A 68 3.07 3.34 4.16
N LEU A 69 2.69 4.57 4.52
CA LEU A 69 1.30 5.04 4.41
C LEU A 69 0.82 5.03 2.95
N GLY A 70 1.65 5.51 2.01
CA GLY A 70 1.34 5.51 0.59
C GLY A 70 1.08 4.10 0.04
N LEU A 71 1.90 3.12 0.43
CA LEU A 71 1.70 1.72 0.07
C LEU A 71 0.39 1.15 0.62
N SER A 72 0.07 1.43 1.89
CA SER A 72 -1.20 1.01 2.50
C SER A 72 -2.42 1.64 1.80
N MET A 73 -2.32 2.93 1.42
CA MET A 73 -3.38 3.61 0.68
C MET A 73 -3.57 3.03 -0.72
N LEU A 74 -2.48 2.76 -1.44
CA LEU A 74 -2.54 2.13 -2.75
C LEU A 74 -3.16 0.73 -2.68
N ALA A 75 -2.77 -0.07 -1.68
CA ALA A 75 -3.35 -1.38 -1.45
C ALA A 75 -4.88 -1.30 -1.28
N HIS A 76 -5.34 -0.37 -0.46
CA HIS A 76 -6.77 -0.15 -0.21
C HIS A 76 -7.52 0.30 -1.47
N LEU A 77 -6.96 1.24 -2.24
CA LEU A 77 -7.57 1.75 -3.47
C LEU A 77 -7.67 0.66 -4.55
N VAL A 78 -6.60 -0.10 -4.76
CA VAL A 78 -6.57 -1.21 -5.72
C VAL A 78 -7.55 -2.31 -5.30
N GLY A 79 -7.65 -2.64 -4.01
CA GLY A 79 -8.60 -3.60 -3.48
C GLY A 79 -10.06 -3.19 -3.75
N ARG A 80 -10.42 -1.95 -3.41
CA ARG A 80 -11.77 -1.41 -3.69
C ARG A 80 -12.11 -1.39 -5.17
N ALA A 81 -11.15 -1.03 -6.03
CA ALA A 81 -11.36 -1.06 -7.47
C ALA A 81 -11.63 -2.49 -7.96
N GLY A 82 -10.86 -3.48 -7.49
CA GLY A 82 -11.09 -4.90 -7.82
C GLY A 82 -12.46 -5.43 -7.38
N GLU A 83 -12.94 -5.02 -6.21
CA GLU A 83 -14.31 -5.33 -5.76
C GLU A 83 -15.38 -4.69 -6.66
N GLY A 84 -15.21 -3.43 -7.03
CA GLY A 84 -16.10 -2.72 -7.95
C GLY A 84 -16.22 -3.42 -9.31
N TYR A 85 -15.10 -3.83 -9.90
CA TYR A 85 -15.11 -4.56 -11.17
C TYR A 85 -15.82 -5.92 -11.07
N ARG A 86 -15.55 -6.71 -10.01
CA ARG A 86 -16.27 -7.98 -9.80
C ARG A 86 -17.78 -7.79 -9.67
N GLY A 87 -18.20 -6.76 -8.93
CA GLY A 87 -19.61 -6.43 -8.76
C GLY A 87 -20.29 -6.07 -10.08
N ASN A 88 -19.63 -5.26 -10.92
CA ASN A 88 -20.15 -4.86 -12.21
C ASN A 88 -20.29 -6.04 -13.19
N GLU A 89 -19.29 -6.94 -13.23
CA GLU A 89 -19.34 -8.16 -14.03
C GLU A 89 -20.48 -9.10 -13.58
N ALA A 90 -20.64 -9.29 -12.27
CA ALA A 90 -21.71 -10.13 -11.73
C ALA A 90 -23.12 -9.57 -12.05
N GLY A 91 -23.31 -8.26 -11.89
CA GLY A 91 -24.56 -7.57 -12.22
C GLY A 91 -24.89 -7.63 -13.72
N SER A 92 -23.88 -7.40 -14.57
CA SER A 92 -24.03 -7.48 -16.03
C SER A 92 -24.39 -8.90 -16.49
N ALA A 93 -23.72 -9.92 -15.95
CA ALA A 93 -24.03 -11.31 -16.24
C ALA A 93 -25.44 -11.72 -15.76
N GLN A 94 -25.93 -11.16 -14.66
CA GLN A 94 -27.29 -11.39 -14.19
C GLN A 94 -28.33 -10.73 -15.10
N ALA A 95 -28.09 -9.50 -15.54
CA ALA A 95 -28.95 -8.79 -16.49
C ALA A 95 -29.02 -9.53 -17.83
N GLU A 96 -27.89 -10.03 -18.35
CA GLU A 96 -27.85 -10.80 -19.59
C GLU A 96 -28.67 -12.11 -19.48
N ARG A 97 -28.54 -12.83 -18.35
CA ARG A 97 -29.35 -14.04 -18.10
C ARG A 97 -30.84 -13.73 -18.03
N ALA A 98 -31.22 -12.61 -17.42
CA ALA A 98 -32.62 -12.19 -17.35
C ALA A 98 -33.20 -11.88 -18.75
N VAL A 99 -32.40 -11.23 -19.62
CA VAL A 99 -32.81 -10.97 -21.02
C VAL A 99 -32.91 -12.25 -21.85
N ARG A 100 -32.02 -13.22 -21.64
CA ARG A 100 -32.03 -14.49 -22.40
C ARG A 100 -33.07 -15.50 -21.91
N GLY A 101 -33.53 -15.39 -20.68
CA GLY A 101 -34.53 -16.28 -20.08
C GLY A 101 -35.96 -15.74 -20.13
N GLY A 102 -36.17 -14.52 -20.62
CA GLY A 102 -37.47 -13.87 -20.77
C GLY A 102 -38.03 -13.93 -22.19
#